data_AF-H6Q6F4-F1
#
_entry.id   AF-H6Q6F4-F1
#
_cell.length_a   1.000
_cell.length_b   1.000
_cell.length_c   1.000
_cell.angle_alpha   90.00
_cell.angle_beta   90.00
_cell.angle_gamma   90.00
#
_symmetry.space_group_name_H-M   'P 1'
#
loop_
_entity.id
_entity.type
_entity.pdbx_description
1 polymer ?
#
loop_
_entity_poly.entity_id
_entity_poly.type
_entity_poly.pdbx_seq_one_letter_code
_entity_poly.pdbx_strand_id
1 'polypeptide(L)'
;MRLWRLEEAERLVNSELAQGLAETWASCADEKCLADSPYDPALVGVGRWWLSPFTIGNRKLGEIPFYSLPPVATCPGATPFCIRWCYAVYEIANWRAHVREAASYLLSLRDDFPDIVQRFLRRLPHRTVRLHVSGDFYSVEYLEKWAEVARREPSRVFYTYTKSFGLVRRVEAPRNLVIHLSADPHNYLEAVETWRGLRRGLVTYVYTPGAERRDFEVLRYILENTEARILLFLNHVQHAPRLRISAAHMWRRLKEALGPLAGRVVLDPEEFAGAPQCSLCQLCYRAYI
;
A
#
# COMPACT_ATOMS: atom_id res chain seq x y z
N MET A 1 19.57 -3.63 -3.31
CA MET A 1 19.28 -2.37 -2.59
C MET A 1 20.59 -1.70 -2.23
N ARG A 2 20.74 -0.40 -2.47
CA ARG A 2 21.97 0.31 -2.05
C ARG A 2 21.82 0.63 -0.56
N LEU A 3 22.72 0.13 0.30
CA LEU A 3 22.67 0.27 1.76
C LEU A 3 22.43 1.71 2.23
N TRP A 4 23.07 2.69 1.58
CA TRP A 4 22.89 4.12 1.87
C TRP A 4 21.43 4.60 1.83
N ARG A 5 20.56 3.97 1.02
CA ARG A 5 19.15 4.37 0.94
C ARG A 5 18.36 3.94 2.18
N LEU A 6 18.74 2.83 2.82
CA LEU A 6 18.13 2.42 4.07
C LEU A 6 18.58 3.33 5.22
N GLU A 7 19.88 3.61 5.28
CA GLU A 7 20.47 4.53 6.26
C GLU A 7 19.83 5.92 6.16
N GLU A 8 19.56 6.40 4.94
CA GLU A 8 18.89 7.68 4.72
C GLU A 8 17.42 7.67 5.19
N ALA A 9 16.67 6.58 4.95
CA ALA A 9 15.31 6.43 5.48
C ALA A 9 15.29 6.46 7.01
N GLU A 10 16.23 5.76 7.64
CA GLU A 10 16.37 5.73 9.10
C GLU A 10 16.76 7.09 9.67
N ARG A 11 17.68 7.81 8.99
CA ARG A 11 18.07 9.18 9.34
C ARG A 11 16.88 10.14 9.30
N LEU A 12 15.97 9.99 8.33
CA LEU A 12 14.78 10.82 8.23
C LEU A 12 13.79 10.57 9.38
N VAL A 13 13.60 9.31 9.80
CA VAL A 13 12.79 8.96 10.98
C VAL A 13 13.31 9.63 12.24
N ASN A 14 14.63 9.70 12.39
CA ASN A 14 15.29 10.32 13.54
C ASN A 14 15.49 11.84 13.40
N SER A 15 14.96 12.47 12.34
CA SER A 15 15.15 13.90 12.12
C SER A 15 14.20 14.76 12.96
N GLU A 16 14.69 15.89 13.47
CA GLU A 16 13.87 16.91 14.16
C GLU A 16 12.71 17.38 13.28
N LEU A 17 12.91 17.42 11.95
CA LEU A 17 11.88 17.79 11.00
C LEU A 17 10.71 16.77 11.01
N ALA A 18 10.99 15.47 10.98
CA ALA A 18 9.93 14.46 11.04
C ALA A 18 9.17 14.51 12.38
N GLN A 19 9.88 14.68 13.49
CA GLN A 19 9.28 14.83 14.82
C GLN A 19 8.37 16.05 14.88
N GLY A 20 8.85 17.21 14.44
CA GLY A 20 8.09 18.44 14.44
C GLY A 20 6.86 18.41 13.53
N LEU A 21 6.94 17.75 12.37
CA LEU A 21 5.77 17.52 11.51
C LEU A 21 4.71 16.65 12.21
N ALA A 22 5.14 15.55 12.85
CA ALA A 22 4.24 14.66 13.58
C ALA A 22 3.55 15.38 14.75
N GLU A 23 4.30 16.18 15.51
CA GLU A 23 3.75 17.00 16.60
C GLU A 23 2.78 18.08 16.09
N THR A 24 3.09 18.70 14.96
CA THR A 24 2.17 19.67 14.33
C THR A 24 0.88 18.99 13.91
N TRP A 25 0.95 17.80 13.31
CA TRP A 25 -0.26 17.04 12.94
C TRP A 25 -1.08 16.59 14.15
N ALA A 26 -0.43 16.25 15.26
CA ALA A 26 -1.13 15.88 16.49
C ALA A 26 -1.87 17.08 17.13
N SER A 27 -1.21 18.24 17.16
CA SER A 27 -1.72 19.45 17.83
C SER A 27 -2.72 20.25 16.98
N CYS A 28 -2.55 20.30 15.66
CA CYS A 28 -3.39 21.13 14.81
C CYS A 28 -4.78 20.56 14.52
N ALA A 29 -5.78 21.43 14.55
CA ALA A 29 -7.18 21.06 14.34
C ALA A 29 -7.63 21.14 12.86
N ASP A 30 -6.99 21.99 12.06
CA ASP A 30 -7.38 22.30 10.68
C ASP A 30 -6.19 22.81 9.84
N GLU A 31 -6.46 23.11 8.57
CA GLU A 31 -5.46 23.61 7.61
C GLU A 31 -4.89 24.99 7.99
N LYS A 32 -5.67 25.83 8.67
CA LYS A 32 -5.18 27.15 9.11
C LYS A 32 -4.10 26.97 10.16
N CYS A 33 -4.34 26.15 11.17
CA CYS A 33 -3.32 25.84 12.18
C CYS A 33 -2.05 25.25 11.54
N LEU A 34 -2.20 24.33 10.57
CA LEU A 34 -1.07 23.75 9.86
C LEU A 34 -0.28 24.81 9.08
N ALA A 35 -0.98 25.74 8.41
CA ALA A 35 -0.37 26.83 7.64
C ALA A 35 0.36 27.86 8.53
N ASP A 36 -0.11 28.06 9.76
CA ASP A 36 0.50 28.96 10.75
C ASP A 36 1.72 28.33 11.46
N SER A 37 2.02 27.04 11.22
CA SER A 37 3.19 26.36 11.77
C SER A 37 4.51 26.89 11.17
N PRO A 38 5.68 26.67 11.80
CA PRO A 38 6.96 27.13 11.25
C PRO A 38 7.44 26.33 10.03
N TYR A 39 6.67 25.34 9.56
CA TYR A 39 7.03 24.47 8.45
C TYR A 39 6.45 24.94 7.12
N ASP A 40 7.11 24.58 6.02
CA ASP A 40 6.59 24.76 4.67
C ASP A 40 5.15 24.19 4.56
N PRO A 41 4.15 24.98 4.11
CA PRO A 41 2.75 24.54 4.07
C PRO A 41 2.54 23.24 3.29
N ALA A 42 3.20 23.05 2.15
CA ALA A 42 3.08 21.81 1.39
C ALA A 42 3.74 20.63 2.09
N LEU A 43 4.77 20.87 2.92
CA LEU A 43 5.44 19.82 3.69
C LEU A 43 4.58 19.36 4.86
N VAL A 44 3.95 20.29 5.58
CA VAL A 44 3.04 20.01 6.70
C VAL A 44 1.63 19.62 6.24
N GLY A 45 1.39 19.63 4.94
CA GLY A 45 0.21 19.03 4.32
C GLY A 45 -0.97 19.99 4.17
N VAL A 46 -0.70 21.22 3.74
CA VAL A 46 -1.69 22.21 3.33
C VAL A 46 -1.63 22.37 1.81
N GLY A 47 -2.77 22.20 1.15
CA GLY A 47 -2.92 22.44 -0.29
C GLY A 47 -3.66 21.31 -1.03
N ARG A 48 -3.86 21.48 -2.33
CA ARG A 48 -4.69 20.57 -3.14
C ARG A 48 -4.30 19.08 -3.03
N TRP A 49 -3.00 18.80 -2.94
CA TRP A 49 -2.47 17.45 -2.98
C TRP A 49 -2.15 16.87 -1.60
N TRP A 50 -2.51 17.56 -0.53
CA TRP A 50 -2.11 17.18 0.83
C TRP A 50 -3.18 17.59 1.84
N LEU A 51 -3.41 16.75 2.84
CA LEU A 51 -4.12 17.17 4.04
C LEU A 51 -3.50 16.51 5.27
N SER A 52 -2.70 17.27 6.01
CA SER A 52 -1.97 16.80 7.18
C SER A 52 -1.14 15.53 6.87
N PRO A 53 -1.30 14.32 7.48
CA PRO A 53 -0.45 13.19 7.10
C PRO A 53 -0.86 12.58 5.76
N PHE A 54 -2.03 12.92 5.22
CA PHE A 54 -2.52 12.36 3.97
C PHE A 54 -1.89 13.06 2.77
N THR A 55 -1.41 12.25 1.84
CA THR A 55 -1.12 12.70 0.48
C THR A 55 -2.32 12.38 -0.39
N ILE A 56 -2.77 13.33 -1.19
CA ILE A 56 -3.89 13.15 -2.11
C ILE A 56 -3.33 12.81 -3.47
N GLY A 57 -3.44 11.53 -3.82
CA GLY A 57 -3.23 11.07 -5.17
C GLY A 57 -1.79 10.98 -5.67
N ASN A 58 -1.66 10.25 -6.78
CA ASN A 58 -0.44 10.18 -7.58
C ASN A 58 -0.81 9.68 -8.99
N ARG A 59 0.19 9.51 -9.85
CA ARG A 59 -0.02 9.04 -11.23
C ARG A 59 -0.76 7.69 -11.32
N LYS A 60 -0.59 6.79 -10.35
CA LYS A 60 -1.24 5.47 -10.28
C LYS A 60 -2.67 5.56 -9.75
N LEU A 61 -2.85 6.30 -8.67
CA LEU A 61 -4.07 6.31 -7.88
C LEU A 61 -5.16 7.25 -8.42
N GLY A 62 -4.78 8.29 -9.17
CA GLY A 62 -5.64 9.46 -9.35
C GLY A 62 -5.75 10.23 -8.06
N GLU A 63 -6.90 10.80 -7.72
CA GLU A 63 -7.08 11.64 -6.52
C GLU A 63 -7.44 10.84 -5.25
N ILE A 64 -7.11 9.54 -5.18
CA ILE A 64 -7.34 8.74 -3.96
C ILE A 64 -6.32 9.16 -2.89
N PRO A 65 -6.75 9.63 -1.70
CA PRO A 65 -5.86 9.92 -0.59
C PRO A 65 -5.19 8.67 -0.06
N PHE A 66 -3.96 8.82 0.43
CA PHE A 66 -3.22 7.73 1.02
C PHE A 66 -2.40 8.13 2.24
N TYR A 67 -2.20 7.15 3.11
CA TYR A 67 -1.34 7.22 4.29
C TYR A 67 -0.19 6.24 4.13
N SER A 68 1.03 6.74 4.07
CA SER A 68 2.23 5.96 3.82
C SER A 68 3.18 6.00 5.00
N LEU A 69 4.01 4.96 5.09
CA LEU A 69 5.05 4.80 6.11
C LEU A 69 6.41 4.56 5.44
N PRO A 70 7.53 4.72 6.17
CA PRO A 70 8.86 4.49 5.62
C PRO A 70 8.99 3.04 5.16
N PRO A 71 9.40 2.80 3.90
CA PRO A 71 9.56 1.44 3.39
C PRO A 71 10.69 0.71 4.11
N VAL A 72 10.62 -0.63 4.15
CA VAL A 72 11.59 -1.52 4.80
C VAL A 72 11.56 -1.43 6.32
N ALA A 73 11.78 -0.26 6.91
CA ALA A 73 11.78 -0.06 8.36
C ALA A 73 10.43 -0.44 9.02
N THR A 74 9.33 -0.23 8.31
CA THR A 74 7.97 -0.58 8.79
C THR A 74 7.41 -1.86 8.13
N CYS A 75 8.24 -2.66 7.48
CA CYS A 75 7.81 -3.82 6.69
C CYS A 75 8.30 -5.15 7.30
N PRO A 76 7.73 -5.64 8.40
CA PRO A 76 8.16 -6.90 9.02
C PRO A 76 7.91 -8.13 8.13
N GLY A 77 6.96 -8.05 7.19
CA GLY A 77 6.71 -9.08 6.17
C GLY A 77 7.59 -8.99 4.92
N ALA A 78 8.65 -8.19 4.92
CA ALA A 78 9.51 -8.03 3.75
C ALA A 78 10.22 -9.34 3.37
N THR A 79 10.03 -9.78 2.13
CA THR A 79 10.70 -10.95 1.56
C THR A 79 12.04 -10.58 0.93
N PRO A 80 12.94 -11.55 0.63
CA PRO A 80 14.14 -11.31 -0.15
C PRO A 80 13.85 -10.65 -1.52
N PHE A 81 12.70 -10.98 -2.12
CA PHE A 81 12.21 -10.33 -3.33
C PHE A 81 11.90 -8.84 -3.08
N CYS A 82 11.12 -8.52 -2.03
CA CYS A 82 10.79 -7.15 -1.66
C CYS A 82 12.06 -6.33 -1.38
N ILE A 83 12.98 -6.84 -0.57
CA ILE A 83 14.23 -6.15 -0.24
C ILE A 83 15.07 -5.87 -1.49
N ARG A 84 15.07 -6.77 -2.47
CA ARG A 84 15.79 -6.56 -3.73
C ARG A 84 15.13 -5.53 -4.64
N TRP A 85 13.80 -5.49 -4.68
CA TRP A 85 13.01 -4.85 -5.74
C TRP A 85 11.99 -3.81 -5.25
N CYS A 86 12.04 -3.41 -3.97
CA CYS A 86 11.09 -2.46 -3.39
C CYS A 86 11.14 -1.11 -4.11
N TYR A 87 10.10 -0.81 -4.90
CA TYR A 87 9.99 0.44 -5.65
C TYR A 87 10.05 1.68 -4.73
N ALA A 88 9.48 1.60 -3.53
CA ALA A 88 9.42 2.72 -2.60
C ALA A 88 10.82 3.17 -2.11
N VAL A 89 11.77 2.24 -1.97
CA VAL A 89 13.18 2.58 -1.67
C VAL A 89 13.84 3.28 -2.85
N TYR A 90 13.41 2.98 -4.08
CA TYR A 90 13.96 3.62 -5.26
C TYR A 90 13.49 5.07 -5.44
N GLU A 91 12.31 5.40 -4.91
CA GLU A 91 11.72 6.74 -4.92
C GLU A 91 12.22 7.66 -3.79
N ILE A 92 13.18 7.19 -2.97
CA ILE A 92 13.77 7.96 -1.84
C ILE A 92 14.48 9.26 -2.21
N ALA A 93 14.77 9.47 -3.49
CA ALA A 93 15.26 10.75 -3.97
C ALA A 93 14.26 11.90 -3.72
N ASN A 94 12.96 11.60 -3.53
CA ASN A 94 11.97 12.58 -3.11
C ASN A 94 11.94 12.71 -1.58
N TRP A 95 12.93 13.40 -1.02
CA TRP A 95 13.09 13.56 0.44
C TRP A 95 11.83 14.10 1.15
N ARG A 96 11.03 14.95 0.49
CA ARG A 96 9.79 15.52 1.06
C ARG A 96 8.73 14.45 1.32
N ALA A 97 8.61 13.46 0.43
CA ALA A 97 7.71 12.33 0.64
C ALA A 97 8.20 11.48 1.83
N HIS A 98 9.51 11.20 1.87
CA HIS A 98 10.09 10.32 2.90
C HIS A 98 10.09 10.94 4.30
N VAL A 99 10.31 12.25 4.43
CA VAL A 99 10.18 12.91 5.74
C VAL A 99 8.73 12.95 6.22
N ARG A 100 7.75 13.08 5.31
CA ARG A 100 6.32 12.96 5.65
C ARG A 100 5.96 11.54 6.07
N GLU A 101 6.50 10.53 5.38
CA GLU A 101 6.34 9.12 5.76
C GLU A 101 6.96 8.83 7.14
N ALA A 102 8.15 9.37 7.42
CA ALA A 102 8.77 9.32 8.73
C ALA A 102 7.90 9.98 9.82
N ALA A 103 7.38 11.17 9.56
CA ALA A 103 6.43 11.84 10.46
C ALA A 103 5.15 11.02 10.67
N SER A 104 4.63 10.37 9.62
CA SER A 104 3.47 9.47 9.70
C SER A 104 3.76 8.25 10.56
N TYR A 105 4.98 7.71 10.50
CA TYR A 105 5.39 6.64 11.42
C TYR A 105 5.39 7.14 12.87
N LEU A 106 6.04 8.26 13.16
CA LEU A 106 6.06 8.84 14.51
C LEU A 106 4.66 9.16 15.04
N LEU A 107 3.78 9.71 14.19
CA LEU A 107 2.39 9.97 14.53
C LEU A 107 1.64 8.67 14.89
N SER A 108 1.91 7.59 14.17
CA SER A 108 1.25 6.29 14.38
C SER A 108 1.63 5.58 15.69
N LEU A 109 2.75 5.97 16.30
CA LEU A 109 3.19 5.46 17.60
C LEU A 109 2.37 6.03 18.76
N ARG A 110 1.62 7.12 18.54
CA ARG A 110 0.83 7.75 19.60
C ARG A 110 -0.45 6.98 19.90
N ASP A 111 -0.92 7.02 21.15
CA ASP A 111 -2.17 6.39 21.56
C ASP A 111 -3.40 7.08 20.94
N ASP A 112 -3.36 8.42 20.84
CA ASP A 112 -4.42 9.27 20.27
C ASP A 112 -4.41 9.32 18.72
N PHE A 113 -3.62 8.46 18.07
CA PHE A 113 -3.52 8.39 16.62
C PHE A 113 -4.89 8.24 15.91
N PRO A 114 -5.81 7.36 16.35
CA PRO A 114 -7.13 7.25 15.71
C PRO A 114 -7.91 8.56 15.72
N ASP A 115 -7.85 9.34 16.81
CA ASP A 115 -8.52 10.63 16.94
C ASP A 115 -7.93 11.68 16.01
N ILE A 116 -6.58 11.74 15.95
CA ILE A 116 -5.87 12.66 15.08
C ILE A 116 -6.21 12.40 13.61
N VAL A 117 -6.09 11.15 13.17
CA VAL A 117 -6.35 10.78 11.78
C VAL A 117 -7.82 11.02 11.40
N GLN A 118 -8.76 10.67 12.30
CA GLN A 118 -10.18 10.89 12.07
C GLN A 118 -10.50 12.37 11.82
N ARG A 119 -9.87 13.28 12.56
CA ARG A 119 -10.05 14.73 12.43
C ARG A 119 -9.80 15.22 11.00
N PHE A 120 -8.75 14.70 10.35
CA PHE A 120 -8.41 15.06 8.97
C PHE A 120 -9.22 14.27 7.96
N LEU A 121 -9.53 13.00 8.21
CA LEU A 121 -10.39 12.19 7.34
C LEU A 121 -11.76 12.83 7.12
N ARG A 122 -12.37 13.40 8.17
CA ARG A 122 -13.68 14.07 8.08
C ARG A 122 -13.69 15.30 7.16
N ARG A 123 -12.53 15.90 6.90
CA ARG A 123 -12.34 17.03 5.98
C ARG A 123 -12.06 16.57 4.55
N LEU A 124 -11.70 15.30 4.35
CA LEU A 124 -11.55 14.73 3.01
C LEU A 124 -12.92 14.37 2.42
N PRO A 125 -13.27 14.86 1.21
CA PRO A 125 -14.50 14.48 0.52
C PRO A 125 -14.46 13.04 -0.03
N HIS A 126 -13.29 12.42 -0.02
CA HIS A 126 -13.05 11.11 -0.63
C HIS A 126 -13.66 9.98 0.21
N ARG A 127 -14.39 9.09 -0.46
CA ARG A 127 -14.94 7.86 0.15
C ARG A 127 -13.92 6.73 0.29
N THR A 128 -12.83 6.79 -0.48
CA THR A 128 -11.81 5.75 -0.49
C THR A 128 -10.49 6.31 -0.03
N VAL A 129 -9.79 5.58 0.85
CA VAL A 129 -8.45 5.88 1.31
C VAL A 129 -7.57 4.65 1.09
N ARG A 130 -6.39 4.84 0.51
CA ARG A 130 -5.40 3.76 0.42
C ARG A 130 -4.43 3.83 1.59
N LEU A 131 -4.26 2.74 2.31
CA LEU A 131 -3.16 2.62 3.26
C LEU A 131 -1.96 2.01 2.54
N HIS A 132 -0.78 2.51 2.89
CA HIS A 132 0.52 2.00 2.49
C HIS A 132 0.71 1.98 0.96
N VAL A 133 0.94 3.16 0.39
CA VAL A 133 1.63 3.24 -0.92
C VAL A 133 3.11 2.87 -0.73
N SER A 134 3.67 3.15 0.44
CA SER A 134 4.95 2.66 0.95
C SER A 134 4.78 2.26 2.41
N GLY A 135 5.72 1.45 2.91
CA GLY A 135 5.65 0.86 4.24
C GLY A 135 4.63 -0.26 4.35
N ASP A 136 4.39 -0.75 5.56
CA ASP A 136 3.39 -1.79 5.84
C ASP A 136 2.88 -1.68 7.30
N PHE A 137 1.96 -2.55 7.70
CA PHE A 137 1.66 -2.73 9.11
C PHE A 137 2.89 -3.29 9.83
N TYR A 138 3.40 -2.55 10.82
CA TYR A 138 4.60 -2.93 11.57
C TYR A 138 4.30 -3.57 12.94
N SER A 139 3.09 -3.39 13.48
CA SER A 139 2.66 -3.98 14.74
C SER A 139 1.16 -4.33 14.74
N VAL A 140 0.76 -5.21 15.67
CA VAL A 140 -0.67 -5.52 15.91
C VAL A 140 -1.42 -4.26 16.33
N GLU A 141 -0.85 -3.49 17.26
CA GLU A 141 -1.43 -2.25 17.76
C GLU A 141 -1.70 -1.23 16.65
N TYR A 142 -0.76 -1.05 15.70
CA TYR A 142 -0.96 -0.14 14.58
C TYR A 142 -2.06 -0.62 13.61
N LEU A 143 -2.17 -1.93 13.38
CA LEU A 143 -3.28 -2.50 12.60
C LEU A 143 -4.63 -2.31 13.33
N GLU A 144 -4.67 -2.50 14.64
CA GLU A 144 -5.86 -2.26 15.47
C GLU A 144 -6.29 -0.79 15.45
N LYS A 145 -5.33 0.15 15.51
CA LYS A 145 -5.59 1.59 15.35
C LYS A 145 -6.28 1.90 14.02
N TRP A 146 -5.81 1.33 12.90
CA TRP A 146 -6.50 1.50 11.60
C TRP A 146 -7.85 0.79 11.53
N ALA A 147 -7.98 -0.38 12.16
CA ALA A 147 -9.25 -1.07 12.27
C ALA A 147 -10.26 -0.22 13.06
N GLU A 148 -9.82 0.46 14.12
CA GLU A 148 -10.63 1.42 14.86
C GLU A 148 -11.04 2.62 14.02
N VAL A 149 -10.10 3.28 13.32
CA VAL A 149 -10.39 4.39 12.41
C VAL A 149 -11.46 3.96 11.38
N ALA A 150 -11.32 2.77 10.79
CA ALA A 150 -12.29 2.25 9.85
C ALA A 150 -13.67 2.01 10.49
N ARG A 151 -13.75 1.46 11.71
CA ARG A 151 -15.03 1.30 12.43
C ARG A 151 -15.72 2.64 12.70
N ARG A 152 -14.94 3.67 13.03
CA ARG A 152 -15.46 5.03 13.31
C ARG A 152 -15.90 5.78 12.05
N GLU A 153 -15.50 5.32 10.86
CA GLU A 153 -15.79 5.95 9.55
C GLU A 153 -16.46 4.95 8.58
N PRO A 154 -17.68 4.45 8.91
CA PRO A 154 -18.31 3.34 8.17
C PRO A 154 -18.71 3.68 6.73
N SER A 155 -18.84 4.96 6.39
CA SER A 155 -19.13 5.41 5.02
C SER A 155 -17.89 5.48 4.11
N ARG A 156 -16.70 5.20 4.66
CA ARG A 156 -15.42 5.21 3.94
C ARG A 156 -14.88 3.79 3.81
N VAL A 157 -14.21 3.53 2.68
CA VAL A 157 -13.46 2.30 2.43
C VAL A 157 -11.98 2.59 2.53
N PHE A 158 -11.30 1.83 3.38
CA PHE A 158 -9.85 1.80 3.50
C PHE A 158 -9.37 0.53 2.81
N TYR A 159 -8.38 0.63 1.93
CA TYR A 159 -7.79 -0.58 1.32
C TYR A 159 -6.27 -0.54 1.34
N THR A 160 -5.64 -1.71 1.42
CA THR A 160 -4.19 -1.86 1.55
C THR A 160 -3.71 -3.13 0.86
N TYR A 161 -2.48 -3.09 0.37
CA TYR A 161 -1.70 -4.30 0.10
C TYR A 161 -0.74 -4.50 1.26
N THR A 162 -0.60 -5.72 1.76
CA THR A 162 0.29 -6.00 2.89
C THR A 162 0.99 -7.34 2.71
N LYS A 163 2.23 -7.44 3.18
CA LYS A 163 2.96 -8.70 3.39
C LYS A 163 3.03 -9.10 4.85
N SER A 164 2.52 -8.27 5.77
CA SER A 164 2.50 -8.51 7.22
C SER A 164 1.44 -9.52 7.65
N PHE A 165 1.43 -10.70 7.01
CA PHE A 165 0.45 -11.76 7.16
C PHE A 165 0.27 -12.23 8.61
N GLY A 166 1.38 -12.41 9.34
CA GLY A 166 1.36 -12.75 10.77
C GLY A 166 0.62 -11.73 11.64
N LEU A 167 0.61 -10.44 11.29
CA LEU A 167 -0.14 -9.41 12.01
C LEU A 167 -1.62 -9.43 11.60
N VAL A 168 -1.89 -9.56 10.30
CA VAL A 168 -3.24 -9.62 9.75
C VAL A 168 -4.05 -10.78 10.34
N ARG A 169 -3.41 -11.93 10.59
CA ARG A 169 -4.05 -13.09 11.22
C ARG A 169 -4.45 -12.87 12.69
N ARG A 170 -3.93 -11.82 13.34
CA ARG A 170 -4.14 -11.53 14.77
C ARG A 170 -5.19 -10.46 15.03
N VAL A 171 -5.68 -9.78 14.00
CA VAL A 171 -6.62 -8.67 14.14
C VAL A 171 -7.85 -8.89 13.27
N GLU A 172 -9.03 -8.76 13.87
CA GLU A 172 -10.29 -8.76 13.13
C GLU A 172 -10.55 -7.37 12.52
N ALA A 173 -10.14 -7.21 11.26
CA ALA A 173 -10.37 -5.98 10.50
C ALA A 173 -11.87 -5.82 10.15
N PRO A 174 -12.46 -4.61 10.29
CA PRO A 174 -13.85 -4.37 9.88
C PRO A 174 -14.01 -4.52 8.36
N ARG A 175 -15.26 -4.67 7.90
CA ARG A 175 -15.55 -4.91 6.47
C ARG A 175 -15.04 -3.81 5.54
N ASN A 176 -15.07 -2.56 6.00
CA ASN A 176 -14.59 -1.40 5.25
C ASN A 176 -13.08 -1.16 5.37
N LEU A 177 -12.34 -1.99 6.11
CA LEU A 177 -10.89 -2.14 5.98
C LEU A 177 -10.61 -3.38 5.10
N VAL A 178 -10.36 -3.13 3.83
CA VAL A 178 -10.15 -4.15 2.80
C VAL A 178 -8.68 -4.49 2.70
N ILE A 179 -8.32 -5.69 3.14
CA ILE A 179 -6.95 -6.19 3.11
C ILE A 179 -6.76 -7.02 1.85
N HIS A 180 -5.75 -6.67 1.06
CA HIS A 180 -5.25 -7.47 -0.04
C HIS A 180 -3.87 -8.02 0.30
N LEU A 181 -3.67 -9.31 0.05
CA LEU A 181 -2.42 -9.98 0.42
C LEU A 181 -1.42 -9.87 -0.71
N SER A 182 -0.24 -9.33 -0.42
CA SER A 182 0.83 -9.18 -1.42
C SER A 182 1.73 -10.41 -1.43
N ALA A 183 1.50 -11.30 -2.39
CA ALA A 183 2.29 -12.49 -2.61
C ALA A 183 3.47 -12.23 -3.58
N ASP A 184 4.51 -13.02 -3.39
CA ASP A 184 5.66 -13.19 -4.27
C ASP A 184 6.18 -14.64 -4.12
N PRO A 185 7.23 -15.07 -4.86
CA PRO A 185 7.71 -16.44 -4.80
C PRO A 185 8.12 -16.95 -3.41
N HIS A 186 8.36 -16.07 -2.44
CA HIS A 186 8.85 -16.44 -1.11
C HIS A 186 7.74 -16.59 -0.07
N ASN A 187 6.57 -15.99 -0.26
CA ASN A 187 5.53 -15.93 0.77
C ASN A 187 4.14 -16.39 0.30
N TYR A 188 4.00 -16.92 -0.92
CA TYR A 188 2.70 -17.30 -1.48
C TYR A 188 1.96 -18.37 -0.68
N LEU A 189 2.67 -19.30 -0.02
CA LEU A 189 2.06 -20.31 0.85
C LEU A 189 1.38 -19.66 2.06
N GLU A 190 2.08 -18.75 2.75
CA GLU A 190 1.52 -18.01 3.88
C GLU A 190 0.39 -17.08 3.44
N ALA A 191 0.47 -16.51 2.23
CA ALA A 191 -0.61 -15.72 1.64
C ALA A 191 -1.88 -16.57 1.47
N VAL A 192 -1.76 -17.81 0.99
CA VAL A 192 -2.88 -18.76 0.86
C VAL A 192 -3.50 -19.07 2.22
N GLU A 193 -2.68 -19.41 3.22
CA GLU A 193 -3.17 -19.69 4.58
C GLU A 193 -3.90 -18.48 5.18
N THR A 194 -3.32 -17.29 5.03
CA THR A 194 -3.89 -16.05 5.54
C THR A 194 -5.20 -15.72 4.81
N TRP A 195 -5.24 -15.91 3.49
CA TRP A 195 -6.46 -15.67 2.71
C TRP A 195 -7.59 -16.61 3.11
N ARG A 196 -7.31 -17.89 3.41
CA ARG A 196 -8.31 -18.86 3.89
C ARG A 196 -8.98 -18.44 5.19
N GLY A 197 -8.26 -17.72 6.06
CA GLY A 197 -8.81 -17.11 7.27
C GLY A 197 -9.65 -15.87 6.97
N LEU A 198 -9.17 -14.97 6.11
CA LEU A 198 -9.87 -13.72 5.77
C LEU A 198 -11.11 -13.94 4.89
N ARG A 199 -11.02 -14.87 3.94
CA ARG A 199 -12.02 -15.20 2.90
C ARG A 199 -12.53 -13.99 2.10
N ARG A 200 -11.72 -12.93 2.01
CA ARG A 200 -12.05 -11.71 1.29
C ARG A 200 -10.79 -10.99 0.83
N GLY A 201 -10.99 -10.03 -0.06
CA GLY A 201 -9.88 -9.30 -0.70
C GLY A 201 -9.19 -10.10 -1.79
N LEU A 202 -8.29 -9.43 -2.50
CA LEU A 202 -7.48 -10.00 -3.57
C LEU A 202 -6.19 -10.60 -2.99
N VAL A 203 -5.60 -11.52 -3.75
CA VAL A 203 -4.15 -11.78 -3.66
C VAL A 203 -3.50 -10.98 -4.79
N THR A 204 -2.50 -10.17 -4.50
CA THR A 204 -1.70 -9.55 -5.55
C THR A 204 -0.42 -10.35 -5.74
N TYR A 205 0.05 -10.49 -6.98
CA TYR A 205 1.31 -11.20 -7.25
C TYR A 205 2.20 -10.37 -8.16
N VAL A 206 3.49 -10.27 -7.83
CA VAL A 206 4.47 -9.60 -8.70
C VAL A 206 5.14 -10.64 -9.59
N TYR A 207 4.87 -10.55 -10.88
CA TYR A 207 5.47 -11.39 -11.89
C TYR A 207 6.92 -10.97 -12.15
N THR A 208 7.78 -11.96 -12.33
CA THR A 208 9.22 -11.82 -12.56
C THR A 208 9.54 -12.21 -14.01
N PRO A 209 9.91 -11.25 -14.87
CA PRO A 209 10.34 -11.53 -16.23
C PRO A 209 11.47 -12.57 -16.29
N GLY A 210 11.29 -13.62 -17.11
CA GLY A 210 12.23 -14.72 -17.26
C GLY A 210 12.07 -15.87 -16.25
N ALA A 211 11.11 -15.79 -15.32
CA ALA A 211 10.82 -16.85 -14.35
C ALA A 211 9.38 -17.40 -14.49
N GLU A 212 8.84 -17.39 -15.71
CA GLU A 212 7.41 -17.64 -15.96
C GLU A 212 6.92 -19.00 -15.51
N ARG A 213 7.75 -20.04 -15.69
CA ARG A 213 7.39 -21.39 -15.25
C ARG A 213 7.08 -21.40 -13.74
N ARG A 214 8.01 -20.87 -12.95
CA ARG A 214 7.86 -20.74 -11.49
C ARG A 214 6.66 -19.88 -11.14
N ASP A 215 6.52 -18.71 -11.77
CA ASP A 215 5.43 -17.79 -11.43
C ASP A 215 4.06 -18.39 -11.77
N PHE A 216 3.93 -19.08 -12.89
CA PHE A 216 2.67 -19.75 -13.25
C PHE A 216 2.34 -20.93 -12.33
N GLU A 217 3.34 -21.67 -11.86
CA GLU A 217 3.15 -22.70 -10.82
C GLU A 217 2.64 -22.07 -9.52
N VAL A 218 3.21 -20.94 -9.09
CA VAL A 218 2.75 -20.21 -7.90
C VAL A 218 1.33 -19.69 -8.08
N LEU A 219 1.02 -19.07 -9.22
CA LEU A 219 -0.32 -18.58 -9.54
C LEU A 219 -1.34 -19.72 -9.51
N ARG A 220 -1.01 -20.86 -10.13
CA ARG A 220 -1.85 -22.05 -10.11
C ARG A 220 -2.11 -22.51 -8.68
N TYR A 221 -1.05 -22.63 -7.88
CA TYR A 221 -1.18 -23.06 -6.48
C TYR A 221 -2.12 -22.15 -5.69
N ILE A 222 -1.96 -20.82 -5.80
CA ILE A 222 -2.85 -19.86 -5.11
C ILE A 222 -4.31 -20.06 -5.56
N LEU A 223 -4.55 -20.19 -6.86
CA LEU A 223 -5.90 -20.33 -7.42
C LEU A 223 -6.55 -21.66 -7.04
N GLU A 224 -5.81 -22.77 -7.02
CA GLU A 224 -6.34 -24.08 -6.62
C GLU A 224 -6.66 -24.15 -5.12
N ASN A 225 -6.03 -23.30 -4.31
CA ASN A 225 -6.09 -23.37 -2.86
C ASN A 225 -6.91 -22.24 -2.20
N THR A 226 -7.44 -21.30 -2.99
CA THR A 226 -8.23 -20.16 -2.53
C THR A 226 -9.32 -19.82 -3.53
N GLU A 227 -10.37 -19.11 -3.08
CA GLU A 227 -11.35 -18.47 -3.99
C GLU A 227 -10.92 -17.04 -4.36
N ALA A 228 -9.67 -16.67 -4.11
CA ALA A 228 -9.17 -15.35 -4.41
C ALA A 228 -9.17 -15.08 -5.93
N ARG A 229 -9.37 -13.81 -6.28
CA ARG A 229 -8.90 -13.27 -7.56
C ARG A 229 -7.47 -12.80 -7.39
N ILE A 230 -6.64 -13.01 -8.42
CA ILE A 230 -5.27 -12.54 -8.43
C ILE A 230 -5.15 -11.24 -9.22
N LEU A 231 -4.66 -10.18 -8.60
CA LEU A 231 -4.17 -9.00 -9.32
C LEU A 231 -2.68 -9.19 -9.63
N LEU A 232 -2.36 -9.44 -10.90
CA LEU A 232 -1.03 -9.76 -11.37
C LEU A 232 -0.32 -8.49 -11.86
N PHE A 233 0.77 -8.13 -11.20
CA PHE A 233 1.64 -7.03 -11.59
C PHE A 233 2.85 -7.53 -12.40
N LEU A 234 2.94 -7.23 -13.69
CA LEU A 234 4.07 -7.59 -14.56
C LEU A 234 5.23 -6.61 -14.50
N ASN A 235 4.96 -5.32 -14.22
CA ASN A 235 5.97 -4.26 -14.21
C ASN A 235 6.08 -3.49 -12.89
N HIS A 236 5.65 -4.07 -11.75
CA HIS A 236 5.69 -3.38 -10.44
C HIS A 236 7.10 -3.02 -9.95
N VAL A 237 8.12 -3.57 -10.59
CA VAL A 237 9.52 -3.35 -10.26
C VAL A 237 10.10 -2.42 -11.33
N GLN A 238 10.12 -1.12 -11.05
CA GLN A 238 10.58 -0.07 -12.01
C GLN A 238 12.00 -0.32 -12.55
N HIS A 239 12.81 -1.10 -11.82
CA HIS A 239 14.20 -1.43 -12.16
C HIS A 239 14.42 -2.89 -12.60
N ALA A 240 13.36 -3.71 -12.70
CA ALA A 240 13.45 -5.00 -13.35
C ALA A 240 13.44 -4.81 -14.88
N PRO A 241 14.03 -5.73 -15.65
CA PRO A 241 13.87 -5.73 -17.10
C PRO A 241 12.38 -5.70 -17.44
N ARG A 242 11.90 -4.65 -18.13
CA ARG A 242 10.50 -4.57 -18.52
C ARG A 242 10.16 -5.74 -19.43
N LEU A 243 9.04 -6.39 -19.15
CA LEU A 243 8.55 -7.45 -20.00
C LEU A 243 8.13 -6.85 -21.35
N ARG A 244 8.84 -7.19 -22.43
CA ARG A 244 8.52 -6.75 -23.79
C ARG A 244 7.52 -7.68 -24.48
N ILE A 245 6.43 -8.03 -23.79
CA ILE A 245 5.35 -8.82 -24.39
C ILE A 245 4.03 -8.03 -24.30
N SER A 246 3.16 -8.20 -25.30
CA SER A 246 1.85 -7.56 -25.30
C SER A 246 0.90 -8.22 -24.29
N ALA A 247 -0.12 -7.47 -23.85
CA ALA A 247 -1.20 -8.00 -23.00
C ALA A 247 -1.80 -9.29 -23.57
N ALA A 248 -2.07 -9.29 -24.87
CA ALA A 248 -2.65 -10.42 -25.58
C ALA A 248 -1.75 -11.66 -25.52
N HIS A 249 -0.44 -11.47 -25.66
CA HIS A 249 0.52 -12.56 -25.53
C HIS A 249 0.53 -13.11 -24.09
N MET A 250 0.62 -12.23 -23.08
CA MET A 250 0.58 -12.66 -21.67
C MET A 250 -0.70 -13.46 -21.37
N TRP A 251 -1.85 -12.96 -21.82
CA TRP A 251 -3.13 -13.64 -21.64
C TRP A 251 -3.17 -15.02 -22.28
N ARG A 252 -2.62 -15.19 -23.48
CA ARG A 252 -2.51 -16.51 -24.12
C ARG A 252 -1.69 -17.47 -23.25
N ARG A 253 -0.52 -17.04 -22.78
CA ARG A 253 0.36 -17.85 -21.92
C ARG A 253 -0.31 -18.21 -20.59
N LEU A 254 -1.01 -17.28 -19.96
CA LEU A 254 -1.77 -17.54 -18.74
C LEU A 254 -2.89 -18.56 -18.97
N LYS A 255 -3.63 -18.46 -20.09
CA LYS A 255 -4.67 -19.44 -20.44
C LYS A 255 -4.09 -20.83 -20.70
N GLU A 256 -2.99 -20.92 -21.42
CA GLU A 256 -2.28 -22.18 -21.66
C GLU A 256 -1.78 -22.81 -20.35
N ALA A 257 -1.25 -22.01 -19.43
CA ALA A 257 -0.67 -22.50 -18.18
C ALA A 257 -1.70 -22.77 -17.07
N LEU A 258 -2.79 -21.99 -16.98
CA LEU A 258 -3.75 -22.05 -15.88
C LEU A 258 -5.11 -22.63 -16.29
N GLY A 259 -5.35 -22.81 -17.58
CA GLY A 259 -6.63 -23.30 -18.11
C GLY A 259 -7.81 -22.43 -17.62
N PRO A 260 -8.90 -23.04 -17.11
CA PRO A 260 -10.04 -22.31 -16.57
C PRO A 260 -9.70 -21.35 -15.41
N LEU A 261 -8.66 -21.65 -14.62
CA LEU A 261 -8.26 -20.82 -13.48
C LEU A 261 -7.79 -19.42 -13.91
N ALA A 262 -7.34 -19.26 -15.16
CA ALA A 262 -6.94 -17.96 -15.72
C ALA A 262 -8.06 -16.91 -15.63
N GLY A 263 -9.34 -17.32 -15.58
CA GLY A 263 -10.47 -16.41 -15.44
C GLY A 263 -10.51 -15.62 -14.12
N ARG A 264 -9.76 -16.04 -13.10
CA ARG A 264 -9.62 -15.34 -11.82
C ARG A 264 -8.38 -14.46 -11.72
N VAL A 265 -7.54 -14.43 -12.76
CA VAL A 265 -6.39 -13.51 -12.85
C VAL A 265 -6.86 -12.20 -13.49
N VAL A 266 -6.36 -11.08 -13.00
CA VAL A 266 -6.55 -9.75 -13.57
C VAL A 266 -5.16 -9.14 -13.73
N LEU A 267 -4.81 -8.73 -14.93
CA LEU A 267 -3.57 -7.99 -15.15
C LEU A 267 -3.73 -6.58 -14.58
N ASP A 268 -2.71 -6.10 -13.86
CA ASP A 268 -2.70 -4.73 -13.39
C ASP A 268 -2.78 -3.77 -14.59
N PRO A 269 -3.75 -2.85 -14.60
CA PRO A 269 -3.95 -2.00 -15.76
C PRO A 269 -2.73 -1.09 -16.05
N GLU A 270 -1.76 -0.93 -15.12
CA GLU A 270 -0.62 0.01 -15.23
C GLU A 270 0.23 -0.27 -16.47
N GLU A 271 0.17 -1.50 -16.95
CA GLU A 271 0.90 -1.94 -18.13
C GLU A 271 0.34 -1.39 -19.44
N PHE A 272 -0.88 -0.87 -19.44
CA PHE A 272 -1.62 -0.58 -20.68
C PHE A 272 -2.33 0.79 -20.73
N ALA A 273 -2.26 1.64 -19.70
CA ALA A 273 -2.94 2.95 -19.73
C ALA A 273 -2.05 4.16 -19.38
N GLY A 274 -2.21 5.24 -20.14
CA GLY A 274 -1.58 6.55 -19.93
C GLY A 274 -2.31 7.48 -18.93
N ALA A 275 -3.22 6.95 -18.10
CA ALA A 275 -4.11 7.71 -17.21
C ALA A 275 -4.15 7.10 -15.78
N PRO A 276 -4.58 7.83 -14.73
CA PRO A 276 -4.64 7.34 -13.36
C PRO A 276 -5.69 6.24 -13.18
N GLN A 277 -5.29 5.08 -12.65
CA GLN A 277 -6.03 3.86 -12.90
C GLN A 277 -6.83 3.34 -11.72
N CYS A 278 -6.35 3.47 -10.49
CA CYS A 278 -7.09 2.89 -9.36
C CYS A 278 -8.44 3.59 -9.16
N SER A 279 -8.53 4.90 -9.40
CA SER A 279 -9.78 5.67 -9.37
C SER A 279 -10.73 5.31 -10.52
N LEU A 280 -10.20 4.91 -11.68
CA LEU A 280 -10.99 4.51 -12.85
C LEU A 280 -11.46 3.05 -12.79
N CYS A 281 -10.57 2.11 -12.45
CA CYS A 281 -10.89 0.68 -12.47
C CYS A 281 -11.62 0.23 -11.20
N GLN A 282 -11.33 0.88 -10.06
CA GLN A 282 -11.93 0.64 -8.75
C GLN A 282 -11.83 -0.81 -8.22
N LEU A 283 -11.03 -1.66 -8.86
CA LEU A 283 -11.00 -3.12 -8.64
C LEU A 283 -10.82 -3.51 -7.17
N CYS A 284 -10.04 -2.73 -6.43
CA CYS A 284 -9.61 -3.03 -5.07
C CYS A 284 -10.67 -2.71 -4.00
N TYR A 285 -11.64 -1.85 -4.33
CA TYR A 285 -12.57 -1.31 -3.32
C TYR A 285 -14.02 -1.24 -3.80
N ARG A 286 -14.31 -1.40 -5.10
CA ARG A 286 -15.66 -1.24 -5.67
C ARG A 286 -16.71 -2.13 -5.02
N ALA A 287 -16.34 -3.34 -4.61
CA ALA A 287 -17.27 -4.28 -3.96
C ALA A 287 -17.64 -3.87 -2.52
N TYR A 288 -17.07 -2.78 -1.99
CA TYR A 288 -17.19 -2.34 -0.60
C TYR A 288 -17.69 -0.89 -0.48
N ILE A 289 -17.96 -0.21 -1.60
CA ILE A 289 -18.65 1.09 -1.67
C ILE A 289 -20.14 0.82 -1.90
#